data_AF-A0A3C0NLG4-F1
#
_entry.id   AF-A0A3C0NLG4-F1
#
_cell.length_a   1.000
_cell.length_b   1.000
_cell.length_c   1.000
_cell.angle_alpha   90.00
_cell.angle_beta   90.00
_cell.angle_gamma   90.00
#
_symmetry.space_group_name_H-M   'P 1'
#
loop_
_entity.id
_entity.type
_entity.pdbx_description
1 polymer ?
#
loop_
_entity_poly.entity_id
_entity_poly.type
_entity_poly.pdbx_seq_one_letter_code
_entity_poly.pdbx_strand_id
1 'polypeptide(L)'
;MNKMISKERVVAMAVLLVLLLAVYLVFLYRVQIIEGEEYYLAGSQMQTKEETITASRGDILDRYGRVLISNKECYDLTIDTAKLFASEDPNAVLLELIDMVNEFGDTYIDDLPISMEPPFDYDPNMTEIQRTMLEAYFKDKEKSLPANPTAVELLSYMRTRYDIDSNYTSEQMRKIAGLRYSINVRYAINTAEYVFVQDASMKLITSIMETKLAGIQVKRSFTRDYQTNYA
;
A
#
# COMPACT_ATOMS: atom_id res chain seq x y z
N MET A 1 -74.43 13.90 -5.31
CA MET A 1 -73.01 13.48 -5.47
C MET A 1 -72.21 14.71 -5.92
N ASN A 2 -71.65 15.47 -4.97
CA ASN A 2 -71.04 16.77 -5.23
C ASN A 2 -69.62 16.62 -5.78
N LYS A 3 -69.34 17.29 -6.92
CA LYS A 3 -68.03 17.29 -7.59
C LYS A 3 -67.00 17.99 -6.71
N MET A 4 -66.14 17.23 -6.05
CA MET A 4 -65.17 17.73 -5.06
C MET A 4 -63.91 18.39 -5.65
N ILE A 5 -63.79 18.58 -6.97
CA ILE A 5 -62.60 19.20 -7.58
C ILE A 5 -63.01 20.03 -8.80
N SER A 6 -62.62 21.31 -8.83
CA SER A 6 -62.83 22.19 -9.99
C SER A 6 -61.92 21.77 -11.15
N LYS A 7 -62.50 21.61 -12.35
CA LYS A 7 -61.78 21.15 -13.55
C LYS A 7 -60.56 22.02 -13.88
N GLU A 8 -60.65 23.32 -13.60
CA GLU A 8 -59.60 24.31 -13.85
C GLU A 8 -58.33 24.06 -13.01
N ARG A 9 -58.46 23.68 -11.74
CA ARG A 9 -57.30 23.39 -10.87
C ARG A 9 -56.58 22.11 -11.28
N VAL A 10 -57.32 21.11 -11.75
CA VAL A 10 -56.74 19.86 -12.29
C VAL A 10 -55.96 20.13 -13.56
N VAL A 11 -56.49 20.96 -14.47
CA VAL A 11 -55.80 21.34 -15.70
C VAL A 11 -54.54 22.15 -15.39
N ALA A 12 -54.60 23.12 -14.47
CA ALA A 12 -53.43 23.90 -14.06
C ALA A 12 -52.32 23.01 -13.46
N MET A 13 -52.68 22.03 -12.63
CA MET A 13 -51.72 21.09 -12.03
C MET A 13 -51.12 20.15 -13.08
N ALA A 14 -51.90 19.69 -14.06
CA ALA A 14 -51.41 18.86 -15.16
C ALA A 14 -50.43 19.65 -16.05
N VAL A 15 -50.72 20.91 -16.37
CA VAL A 15 -49.83 21.77 -17.14
C VAL A 15 -48.51 22.00 -16.40
N LEU A 16 -48.57 22.28 -15.09
CA LEU A 16 -47.36 22.45 -14.26
C LEU A 16 -46.50 21.17 -14.26
N LEU A 17 -47.13 20.00 -14.15
CA LEU A 17 -46.42 18.71 -14.16
C LEU A 17 -45.76 18.44 -15.51
N VAL A 18 -46.44 18.72 -16.62
CA VAL A 18 -45.87 18.58 -17.97
C VAL A 18 -44.69 19.54 -18.17
N LEU A 19 -44.79 20.77 -17.67
CA LEU A 19 -43.71 21.76 -17.78
C LEU A 19 -42.48 21.31 -16.98
N LEU A 20 -42.68 20.82 -15.77
CA LEU A 20 -41.61 20.24 -14.94
C LEU A 20 -40.97 19.03 -15.65
N LEU A 21 -41.76 18.15 -16.24
CA LEU A 21 -41.27 16.99 -16.99
C LEU A 21 -40.44 17.42 -18.21
N ALA A 22 -40.86 18.46 -18.92
CA ALA A 22 -40.10 19.03 -20.03
C ALA A 22 -38.73 19.59 -19.58
N VAL A 23 -38.66 20.26 -18.43
CA VAL A 23 -37.38 20.73 -17.86
C VAL A 23 -36.44 19.55 -17.59
N TYR A 24 -36.94 18.45 -17.01
CA TYR A 24 -36.14 17.24 -16.80
C TYR A 24 -35.68 16.60 -18.11
N LEU A 25 -36.53 16.55 -19.15
CA LEU A 25 -36.14 16.01 -20.44
C LEU A 25 -35.03 16.83 -21.11
N VAL A 26 -35.10 18.17 -21.03
CA VAL A 26 -34.04 19.06 -21.55
C VAL A 26 -32.74 18.86 -20.76
N PHE A 27 -32.82 18.75 -19.44
CA PHE A 27 -31.67 18.49 -18.59
C PHE A 27 -31.01 17.13 -18.91
N LEU A 28 -31.82 16.07 -19.04
CA LEU A 28 -31.34 14.74 -19.43
C LEU A 28 -30.74 14.75 -20.83
N TYR A 29 -31.37 15.42 -21.79
CA TYR A 29 -30.82 15.54 -23.14
C TYR A 29 -29.45 16.22 -23.14
N ARG A 30 -29.29 17.30 -22.35
CA ARG A 30 -28.01 17.98 -22.21
C ARG A 30 -26.94 17.06 -21.63
N VAL A 31 -27.20 16.40 -20.51
CA VAL A 31 -26.22 15.53 -19.84
C VAL A 31 -25.90 14.28 -20.67
N GLN A 32 -26.91 13.68 -21.32
CA GLN A 32 -26.73 12.42 -22.04
C GLN A 32 -26.23 12.60 -23.48
N ILE A 33 -26.70 13.61 -24.21
CA ILE A 33 -26.40 13.78 -25.64
C ILE A 33 -25.34 14.86 -25.87
N ILE A 34 -25.42 16.01 -25.18
CA ILE A 34 -24.47 17.12 -25.40
C ILE A 34 -23.16 16.86 -24.67
N GLU A 35 -23.24 16.51 -23.39
CA GLU A 35 -22.08 16.35 -22.50
C GLU A 35 -21.72 14.85 -22.28
N GLY A 36 -22.48 13.93 -22.89
CA GLY A 36 -22.37 12.49 -22.62
C GLY A 36 -21.02 11.88 -22.98
N GLU A 37 -20.40 12.33 -24.08
CA GLU A 37 -19.07 11.86 -24.49
C GLU A 37 -17.98 12.28 -23.49
N GLU A 38 -18.03 13.52 -22.99
CA GLU A 38 -17.09 14.03 -21.99
C GLU A 38 -17.23 13.28 -20.66
N TYR A 39 -18.46 13.06 -20.19
CA TYR A 39 -18.72 12.25 -18.99
C TYR A 39 -18.35 10.78 -19.15
N TYR A 40 -18.57 10.20 -20.34
CA TYR A 40 -18.16 8.83 -20.65
C TYR A 40 -16.63 8.69 -20.67
N LEU A 41 -15.94 9.65 -21.30
CA LEU A 41 -14.48 9.69 -21.33
C LEU A 41 -13.90 9.90 -19.92
N ALA A 42 -14.44 10.84 -19.14
CA ALA A 42 -14.04 11.04 -17.74
C ALA A 42 -14.26 9.78 -16.88
N GLY A 43 -15.35 9.03 -17.12
CA GLY A 43 -15.60 7.74 -16.47
C GLY A 43 -14.64 6.63 -16.92
N SER A 44 -14.29 6.58 -18.20
CA SER A 44 -13.40 5.55 -18.78
C SER A 44 -11.92 5.79 -18.50
N GLN A 45 -11.49 7.05 -18.37
CA GLN A 45 -10.10 7.40 -18.06
C GLN A 45 -9.71 7.01 -16.63
N MET A 46 -10.68 6.77 -15.74
CA MET A 46 -10.43 6.53 -14.32
C MET A 46 -10.05 5.09 -13.94
N GLN A 47 -10.01 4.10 -14.85
CA GLN A 47 -9.80 2.70 -14.42
C GLN A 47 -8.85 1.83 -15.27
N THR A 48 -8.01 2.40 -16.11
CA THR A 48 -6.93 1.59 -16.73
C THR A 48 -5.66 1.72 -15.91
N LYS A 49 -5.44 0.79 -14.98
CA LYS A 49 -4.15 0.64 -14.28
C LYS A 49 -3.29 -0.32 -15.09
N GLU A 50 -2.31 0.20 -15.82
CA GLU A 50 -1.29 -0.63 -16.45
C GLU A 50 -0.39 -1.20 -15.35
N GLU A 51 -0.30 -2.52 -15.25
CA GLU A 51 0.66 -3.19 -14.36
C GLU A 51 1.83 -3.71 -15.17
N THR A 52 3.00 -3.10 -14.99
CA THR A 52 4.24 -3.58 -15.59
C THR A 52 4.68 -4.85 -14.89
N ILE A 53 4.53 -6.00 -15.57
CA ILE A 53 5.10 -7.25 -15.11
C ILE A 53 6.58 -7.32 -15.48
N THR A 54 7.45 -7.60 -14.51
CA THR A 54 8.86 -7.87 -14.78
C THR A 54 8.97 -9.19 -15.53
N ALA A 55 9.54 -9.19 -16.73
CA ALA A 55 9.81 -10.43 -17.46
C ALA A 55 11.01 -11.18 -16.86
N SER A 56 10.97 -12.51 -16.87
CA SER A 56 12.12 -13.34 -16.49
C SER A 56 13.30 -13.08 -17.43
N ARG A 57 14.51 -13.03 -16.89
CA ARG A 57 15.74 -12.97 -17.69
C ARG A 57 15.98 -14.30 -18.41
N GLY A 58 16.81 -14.31 -19.46
CA GLY A 58 17.27 -15.56 -20.07
C GLY A 58 18.12 -16.41 -19.10
N ASP A 59 18.09 -17.72 -19.32
CA ASP A 59 18.95 -18.68 -18.63
C ASP A 59 20.40 -18.53 -19.12
N ILE A 60 21.36 -18.76 -18.22
CA ILE A 60 22.78 -18.77 -18.55
C ILE A 60 23.23 -20.22 -18.63
N LEU A 61 23.72 -20.60 -19.80
CA LEU A 61 24.17 -21.95 -20.10
C LEU A 61 25.70 -22.00 -20.31
N ASP A 62 26.31 -23.12 -19.95
CA ASP A 62 27.69 -23.43 -20.33
C ASP A 62 27.80 -23.75 -21.84
N ARG A 63 29.02 -23.84 -22.38
CA ARG A 63 29.34 -24.22 -23.76
C ARG A 63 28.70 -25.53 -24.24
N TYR A 64 28.32 -26.41 -23.30
CA TYR A 64 27.65 -27.69 -23.56
C TYR A 64 26.12 -27.62 -23.41
N GLY A 65 25.54 -26.43 -23.22
CA GLY A 65 24.09 -26.25 -23.06
C GLY A 65 23.53 -26.66 -21.70
N ARG A 66 24.37 -26.80 -20.67
CA ARG A 66 23.93 -27.07 -19.30
C ARG A 66 23.58 -25.76 -18.61
N VAL A 67 22.41 -25.69 -17.99
CA VAL A 67 21.97 -24.50 -17.25
C VAL A 67 22.86 -24.32 -16.02
N LEU A 68 23.46 -23.14 -15.88
CA LEU A 68 24.24 -22.74 -14.70
C LEU A 68 23.42 -21.82 -13.80
N ILE A 69 22.64 -20.92 -14.42
CA ILE A 69 21.80 -19.97 -13.73
C ILE A 69 20.43 -19.94 -14.42
N SER A 70 19.41 -20.36 -13.70
CA SER A 70 17.99 -20.26 -14.08
C SER A 70 17.30 -19.16 -13.30
N ASN A 71 16.01 -18.96 -13.57
CA ASN A 71 15.15 -18.13 -12.73
C ASN A 71 14.12 -19.03 -12.04
N LYS A 72 13.95 -18.81 -10.74
CA LYS A 72 12.84 -19.34 -9.97
C LYS A 72 11.77 -18.25 -9.88
N GLU A 73 10.53 -18.60 -10.22
CA GLU A 73 9.38 -17.73 -9.99
C GLU A 73 9.11 -17.65 -8.48
N CYS A 74 9.04 -16.43 -7.98
CA CYS A 74 8.80 -16.10 -6.58
C CYS A 74 7.67 -15.07 -6.51
N TYR A 75 7.07 -14.93 -5.34
CA TYR A 75 6.04 -13.92 -5.09
C TYR A 75 6.50 -13.02 -3.94
N ASP A 76 6.54 -11.72 -4.22
CA ASP A 76 6.88 -10.69 -3.25
C ASP A 76 5.60 -10.03 -2.76
N LEU A 77 5.53 -9.76 -1.46
CA LEU A 77 4.43 -9.00 -0.87
C LEU A 77 4.83 -7.53 -0.78
N THR A 78 4.06 -6.63 -1.39
CA THR A 78 4.26 -5.18 -1.25
C THR A 78 3.07 -4.53 -0.58
N ILE A 79 3.33 -3.38 0.05
CA ILE A 79 2.30 -2.63 0.77
C ILE A 79 1.73 -1.54 -0.13
N ASP A 80 0.43 -1.62 -0.39
CA ASP A 80 -0.35 -0.55 -1.03
C ASP A 80 -0.61 0.54 0.01
N THR A 81 0.25 1.56 0.00
CA THR A 81 0.17 2.68 0.96
C THR A 81 -1.14 3.44 0.86
N ALA A 82 -1.74 3.55 -0.33
CA ALA A 82 -3.01 4.25 -0.52
C ALA A 82 -4.15 3.50 0.18
N LYS A 83 -4.20 2.17 0.04
CA LYS A 83 -5.21 1.35 0.72
C LYS A 83 -4.95 1.21 2.21
N LEU A 84 -3.69 1.03 2.62
CA LEU A 84 -3.32 0.90 4.03
C LEU A 84 -3.71 2.16 4.81
N PHE A 85 -3.36 3.35 4.33
CA PHE A 85 -3.65 4.60 5.04
C PHE A 85 -5.08 5.11 4.84
N ALA A 86 -5.88 4.46 4.00
CA ALA A 86 -7.33 4.67 3.93
C ALA A 86 -8.10 3.85 4.98
N SER A 87 -7.46 2.87 5.64
CA SER A 87 -8.08 2.09 6.72
C SER A 87 -8.24 2.92 8.00
N GLU A 88 -9.18 2.52 8.86
CA GLU A 88 -9.46 3.21 10.13
C GLU A 88 -8.26 3.13 11.10
N ASP A 89 -7.61 1.97 11.19
CA ASP A 89 -6.40 1.77 11.98
C ASP A 89 -5.30 1.06 11.17
N PRO A 90 -4.46 1.81 10.45
CA PRO A 90 -3.32 1.25 9.72
C PRO A 90 -2.27 0.59 10.63
N ASN A 91 -2.17 0.97 11.90
CA ASN A 91 -1.18 0.41 12.82
C ASN A 91 -1.58 -1.00 13.26
N ALA A 92 -2.87 -1.24 13.51
CA ALA A 92 -3.41 -2.57 13.78
C ALA A 92 -3.20 -3.52 12.59
N VAL A 93 -3.48 -3.05 11.37
CA VAL A 93 -3.27 -3.85 10.16
C VAL A 93 -1.80 -4.24 10.00
N LEU A 94 -0.86 -3.30 10.21
CA LEU A 94 0.56 -3.62 10.14
C LEU A 94 0.98 -4.67 11.18
N LEU A 95 0.42 -4.61 12.38
CA LEU A 95 0.74 -5.59 13.42
C LEU A 95 0.19 -6.97 13.07
N GLU A 96 -1.05 -7.05 12.60
CA GLU A 96 -1.68 -8.30 12.14
C GLU A 96 -0.88 -8.95 11.01
N LEU A 97 -0.35 -8.15 10.09
CA LEU A 97 0.52 -8.62 9.02
C LEU A 97 1.83 -9.21 9.53
N ILE A 98 2.46 -8.56 10.50
CA ILE A 98 3.70 -9.07 11.13
C ILE A 98 3.42 -10.39 11.85
N ASP A 99 2.31 -10.46 12.59
CA ASP A 99 1.94 -11.67 13.32
C ASP A 99 1.66 -12.84 12.35
N MET A 100 0.99 -12.58 11.23
CA MET A 100 0.76 -13.58 10.19
C MET A 100 2.07 -14.07 9.55
N VAL A 101 2.99 -13.15 9.23
CA VAL A 101 4.32 -13.51 8.70
C VAL A 101 5.06 -14.44 9.66
N ASN A 102 5.06 -14.10 10.95
CA ASN A 102 5.70 -14.91 11.99
C ASN A 102 5.03 -16.28 12.17
N GLU A 103 3.69 -16.35 12.07
CA GLU A 103 2.94 -17.61 12.17
C GLU A 103 3.30 -18.60 11.06
N PHE A 104 3.48 -18.11 9.83
CA PHE A 104 3.86 -18.94 8.68
C PHE A 104 5.38 -19.20 8.58
N GLY A 105 6.18 -18.58 9.45
CA GLY A 105 7.63 -18.74 9.49
C GLY A 105 8.37 -18.02 8.36
N ASP A 106 7.72 -17.04 7.72
CA ASP A 106 8.33 -16.16 6.75
C ASP A 106 9.05 -14.99 7.48
N THR A 107 9.94 -14.28 6.77
CA THR A 107 10.66 -13.12 7.31
C THR A 107 10.26 -11.86 6.57
N TYR A 108 9.90 -10.81 7.31
CA TYR A 108 9.66 -9.49 6.74
C TYR A 108 10.90 -8.60 6.80
N ILE A 109 10.95 -7.61 5.92
CA ILE A 109 12.09 -6.68 5.79
C ILE A 109 11.89 -5.49 6.74
N ASP A 110 12.73 -5.34 7.77
CA ASP A 110 12.80 -4.14 8.60
C ASP A 110 14.13 -3.40 8.34
N ASP A 111 14.03 -2.17 7.83
CA ASP A 111 15.20 -1.34 7.57
C ASP A 111 15.62 -0.48 8.75
N LEU A 112 14.81 -0.37 9.81
CA LEU A 112 15.12 0.48 10.96
C LEU A 112 16.28 -0.16 11.75
N PRO A 113 17.48 0.46 11.83
CA PRO A 113 18.64 -0.17 12.48
C PRO A 113 18.60 0.07 14.01
N ILE A 114 17.51 -0.34 14.66
CA ILE A 114 17.31 -0.30 16.12
C ILE A 114 16.97 -1.71 16.61
N SER A 115 17.47 -2.11 17.78
CA SER A 115 17.13 -3.40 18.39
C SER A 115 15.60 -3.61 18.52
N MET A 116 15.16 -4.87 18.43
CA MET A 116 13.75 -5.25 18.62
C MET A 116 13.34 -5.24 20.09
N GLU A 117 14.30 -5.51 20.98
CA GLU A 117 14.08 -5.58 22.43
C GLU A 117 14.78 -4.42 23.17
N PRO A 118 14.26 -4.03 24.35
CA PRO A 118 14.96 -3.13 25.25
C PRO A 118 16.29 -3.73 25.74
N PRO A 119 17.37 -2.95 25.93
CA PRO A 119 17.46 -1.50 25.72
C PRO A 119 17.51 -1.16 24.23
N PHE A 120 16.61 -0.27 23.78
CA PHE A 120 16.57 0.17 22.39
C PHE A 120 17.82 0.97 22.06
N ASP A 121 18.69 0.40 21.23
CA ASP A 121 19.92 1.03 20.77
C ASP A 121 20.09 0.83 19.25
N TYR A 122 20.87 1.70 18.63
CA TYR A 122 21.22 1.56 17.23
C TYR A 122 22.12 0.34 17.02
N ASP A 123 21.90 -0.39 15.94
CA ASP A 123 22.76 -1.51 15.58
C ASP A 123 24.16 -1.00 15.19
N PRO A 124 25.24 -1.37 15.91
CA PRO A 124 26.60 -0.97 15.55
C PRO A 124 27.05 -1.54 14.20
N ASN A 125 26.42 -2.62 13.73
CA ASN A 125 26.73 -3.30 12.48
C ASN A 125 25.73 -2.98 11.35
N MET A 126 24.99 -1.86 11.46
CA MET A 126 24.06 -1.45 10.41
C MET A 126 24.73 -1.37 9.04
N THR A 127 24.01 -1.79 8.00
CA THR A 127 24.49 -1.73 6.62
C THR A 127 24.67 -0.29 6.15
N GLU A 128 25.51 -0.08 5.13
CA GLU A 128 25.71 1.25 4.53
C GLU A 128 24.40 1.84 3.97
N ILE A 129 23.53 0.97 3.45
CA ILE A 129 22.20 1.34 2.95
C ILE A 129 21.32 1.82 4.11
N GLN A 130 21.25 1.07 5.22
CA GLN A 130 20.49 1.47 6.41
C GLN A 130 21.01 2.79 7.00
N ARG A 131 22.33 2.99 7.02
CA ARG A 131 22.93 4.26 7.46
C ARG A 131 22.49 5.43 6.58
N THR A 132 22.58 5.27 5.26
CA THR A 132 22.16 6.29 4.29
C THR A 132 20.67 6.61 4.42
N MET A 133 19.84 5.59 4.58
CA MET A 133 18.40 5.74 4.86
C MET A 133 18.14 6.51 6.15
N LEU A 134 18.86 6.19 7.22
CA LEU A 134 18.72 6.84 8.51
C LEU A 134 19.13 8.32 8.45
N GLU A 135 20.27 8.62 7.84
CA GLU A 135 20.75 10.00 7.63
C GLU A 135 19.78 10.82 6.77
N ALA A 136 19.25 10.23 5.69
CA ALA A 136 18.24 10.87 4.86
C ALA A 136 16.95 11.15 5.63
N TYR A 137 16.54 10.22 6.50
CA TYR A 137 15.37 10.41 7.37
C TYR A 137 15.59 11.55 8.38
N PHE A 138 16.77 11.63 9.00
CA PHE A 138 17.10 12.74 9.91
C PHE A 138 17.11 14.08 9.19
N LYS A 139 17.68 14.15 7.98
CA LYS A 139 17.68 15.35 7.16
C LYS A 139 16.26 15.79 6.78
N ASP A 140 15.39 14.85 6.43
CA ASP A 140 13.98 15.15 6.14
C ASP A 140 13.22 15.65 7.38
N LYS A 141 13.60 15.19 8.58
CA LYS A 141 12.93 15.50 9.86
C LYS A 141 13.71 16.44 10.79
N GLU A 142 14.69 17.18 10.26
CA GLU A 142 15.59 18.06 11.02
C GLU A 142 14.85 19.11 11.88
N LYS A 143 13.63 19.52 11.48
CA LYS A 143 12.81 20.47 12.25
C LYS A 143 12.20 19.87 13.52
N SER A 144 12.08 18.55 13.59
CA SER A 144 11.36 17.84 14.67
C SER A 144 12.25 16.90 15.47
N LEU A 145 13.44 16.57 14.96
CA LEU A 145 14.42 15.74 15.63
C LEU A 145 15.69 16.55 15.94
N PRO A 146 16.37 16.28 17.06
CA PRO A 146 17.69 16.84 17.31
C PRO A 146 18.70 16.30 16.27
N ALA A 147 19.86 16.95 16.14
CA ALA A 147 20.85 16.62 15.10
C ALA A 147 21.34 15.15 15.16
N ASN A 148 21.47 14.58 16.36
CA ASN A 148 21.85 13.19 16.59
C ASN A 148 20.94 12.59 17.68
N PRO A 149 19.71 12.15 17.34
CA PRO A 149 18.78 11.60 18.31
C PRO A 149 19.26 10.23 18.78
N THR A 150 19.12 9.95 20.07
CA THR A 150 19.23 8.58 20.61
C THR A 150 18.14 7.69 20.03
N ALA A 151 18.34 6.36 20.02
CA ALA A 151 17.35 5.42 19.52
C ALA A 151 15.99 5.56 20.24
N VAL A 152 16.02 5.84 21.55
CA VAL A 152 14.82 6.08 22.37
C VAL A 152 14.11 7.38 21.95
N GLU A 153 14.83 8.46 21.70
CA GLU A 153 14.26 9.72 21.21
C GLU A 153 13.64 9.54 19.82
N LEU A 154 14.32 8.80 18.93
CA LEU A 154 13.79 8.50 17.61
C LEU A 154 12.49 7.68 17.68
N LEU A 155 12.46 6.64 18.51
CA LEU A 155 11.25 5.84 18.73
C LEU A 155 10.12 6.67 19.36
N SER A 156 10.44 7.56 20.30
CA SER A 156 9.45 8.47 20.91
C SER A 156 8.86 9.43 19.88
N TYR A 157 9.69 9.95 18.99
CA TYR A 157 9.25 10.75 17.85
C TYR A 157 8.38 9.94 16.89
N MET A 158 8.79 8.72 16.53
CA MET A 158 8.02 7.85 15.64
C MET A 158 6.65 7.49 16.22
N ARG A 159 6.57 7.22 17.53
CA ARG A 159 5.31 6.97 18.23
C ARG A 159 4.34 8.14 18.07
N THR A 160 4.83 9.37 18.23
CA THR A 160 4.02 10.58 18.05
C THR A 160 3.66 10.82 16.59
N ARG A 161 4.62 10.62 15.68
CA ARG A 161 4.45 10.87 14.24
C ARG A 161 3.46 9.91 13.59
N TYR A 162 3.45 8.66 14.02
CA TYR A 162 2.63 7.59 13.45
C TYR A 162 1.36 7.32 14.27
N ASP A 163 1.09 8.15 15.27
CA ASP A 163 -0.08 8.03 16.15
C ASP A 163 -0.22 6.61 16.71
N ILE A 164 0.89 6.06 17.25
CA ILE A 164 0.91 4.72 17.82
C ILE A 164 0.37 4.80 19.25
N ASP A 165 -0.79 4.18 19.47
CA ASP A 165 -1.47 4.16 20.77
C ASP A 165 -0.53 3.64 21.89
N SER A 166 -0.76 4.18 23.09
CA SER A 166 -0.18 3.69 24.32
C SER A 166 -0.53 2.27 24.74
N ASN A 167 -1.60 1.70 24.17
CA ASN A 167 -2.01 0.32 24.40
C ASN A 167 -1.02 -0.72 23.83
N TYR A 168 -0.18 -0.35 22.86
CA TYR A 168 0.82 -1.24 22.30
C TYR A 168 2.03 -1.42 23.23
N THR A 169 2.53 -2.65 23.33
CA THR A 169 3.77 -2.95 24.06
C THR A 169 4.98 -2.25 23.42
N SER A 170 6.09 -2.12 24.15
CA SER A 170 7.31 -1.52 23.60
C SER A 170 7.82 -2.24 22.35
N GLU A 171 7.70 -3.57 22.31
CA GLU A 171 8.07 -4.40 21.17
C GLU A 171 7.13 -4.18 19.97
N GLN A 172 5.81 -4.17 20.20
CA GLN A 172 4.83 -3.90 19.14
C GLN A 172 5.00 -2.49 18.57
N MET A 173 5.25 -1.50 19.43
CA MET A 173 5.55 -0.14 19.01
C MET A 173 6.79 -0.09 18.13
N ARG A 174 7.87 -0.80 18.51
CA ARG A 174 9.09 -0.90 17.70
C ARG A 174 8.85 -1.56 16.35
N LYS A 175 8.06 -2.64 16.29
CA LYS A 175 7.66 -3.33 15.05
C LYS A 175 6.90 -2.38 14.12
N ILE A 176 5.85 -1.74 14.62
CA ILE A 176 5.03 -0.77 13.84
C ILE A 176 5.91 0.39 13.36
N ALA A 177 6.73 0.96 14.25
CA ALA A 177 7.64 2.06 13.92
C ALA A 177 8.66 1.67 12.83
N GLY A 178 9.19 0.44 12.86
CA GLY A 178 10.13 -0.10 11.87
C GLY A 178 9.54 -0.20 10.47
N LEU A 179 8.34 -0.78 10.33
CA LEU A 179 7.65 -0.86 9.04
C LEU A 179 7.27 0.53 8.52
N ARG A 180 6.70 1.38 9.38
CA ARG A 180 6.34 2.75 9.01
C ARG A 180 7.58 3.55 8.58
N TYR A 181 8.70 3.37 9.26
CA TYR A 181 9.98 3.95 8.87
C TYR A 181 10.42 3.43 7.50
N SER A 182 10.41 2.11 7.30
CA SER A 182 10.84 1.44 6.07
C SER A 182 10.04 1.91 4.85
N ILE A 183 8.73 2.15 5.02
CA ILE A 183 7.86 2.77 3.99
C ILE A 183 8.22 4.25 3.79
N ASN A 184 8.31 5.03 4.87
CA ASN A 184 8.46 6.48 4.79
C ASN A 184 9.82 6.94 4.26
N VAL A 185 10.90 6.25 4.63
CA VAL A 185 12.26 6.64 4.25
C VAL A 185 12.45 6.57 2.73
N ARG A 186 11.72 5.69 2.04
CA ARG A 186 11.77 5.53 0.58
C ARG A 186 11.29 6.77 -0.16
N TYR A 187 10.37 7.55 0.42
CA TYR A 187 9.97 8.85 -0.11
C TYR A 187 11.09 9.90 0.04
N ALA A 188 11.93 9.79 1.06
CA ALA A 188 13.04 10.73 1.28
C ALA A 188 14.23 10.45 0.35
N ILE A 189 14.54 9.18 0.09
CA ILE A 189 15.67 8.78 -0.78
C ILE A 189 15.28 8.49 -2.24
N ASN A 190 13.98 8.55 -2.57
CA ASN A 190 13.44 8.30 -3.91
C ASN A 190 13.91 6.96 -4.52
N THR A 191 13.80 5.89 -3.74
CA THR A 191 14.12 4.52 -4.18
C THR A 191 12.87 3.75 -4.59
N ALA A 192 13.06 2.50 -5.03
CA ALA A 192 11.97 1.58 -5.33
C ALA A 192 10.98 1.40 -4.17
N GLU A 193 9.78 0.93 -4.53
CA GLU A 193 8.70 0.61 -3.58
C GLU A 193 9.18 -0.38 -2.51
N TYR A 194 8.65 -0.21 -1.30
CA TYR A 194 8.94 -1.10 -0.18
C TYR A 194 8.34 -2.50 -0.41
N VAL A 195 9.21 -3.51 -0.36
CA VAL A 195 8.82 -4.92 -0.35
C VAL A 195 8.76 -5.36 1.10
N PHE A 196 7.60 -5.88 1.52
CA PHE A 196 7.38 -6.32 2.89
C PHE A 196 7.96 -7.71 3.15
N VAL A 197 7.68 -8.67 2.26
CA VAL A 197 8.22 -10.03 2.32
C VAL A 197 8.72 -10.40 0.92
N GLN A 198 9.94 -10.94 0.86
CA GLN A 198 10.55 -11.43 -0.38
C GLN A 198 10.44 -12.96 -0.45
N ASP A 199 10.10 -13.52 -1.63
CA ASP A 199 9.84 -14.96 -1.83
C ASP A 199 8.89 -15.54 -0.76
N ALA A 200 7.74 -14.89 -0.59
CA ALA A 200 6.73 -15.26 0.40
C ALA A 200 6.18 -16.67 0.16
N SER A 201 5.94 -17.41 1.24
CA SER A 201 5.38 -18.75 1.14
C SER A 201 3.95 -18.72 0.55
N MET A 202 3.61 -19.76 -0.23
CA MET A 202 2.25 -19.88 -0.79
C MET A 202 1.18 -19.95 0.30
N LYS A 203 1.53 -20.47 1.49
CA LYS A 203 0.63 -20.51 2.65
C LYS A 203 0.30 -19.11 3.16
N LEU A 204 1.33 -18.27 3.35
CA LEU A 204 1.15 -16.87 3.74
C LEU A 204 0.32 -16.11 2.71
N ILE A 205 0.65 -16.24 1.42
CA ILE A 205 -0.09 -15.58 0.33
C ILE A 205 -1.57 -15.97 0.35
N THR A 206 -1.86 -17.26 0.46
CA THR A 206 -3.23 -17.78 0.50
C THR A 206 -3.98 -17.20 1.70
N SER A 207 -3.36 -17.21 2.88
CA SER A 207 -3.94 -16.67 4.11
C SER A 207 -4.28 -15.17 4.00
N ILE A 208 -3.34 -14.37 3.49
CA ILE A 208 -3.58 -12.92 3.28
C ILE A 208 -4.75 -12.68 2.31
N MET A 209 -4.81 -13.46 1.23
CA MET A 209 -5.89 -13.35 0.24
C MET A 209 -7.25 -13.77 0.81
N GLU A 210 -7.30 -14.76 1.70
CA GLU A 210 -8.52 -15.21 2.38
C GLU A 210 -9.01 -14.20 3.42
N THR A 211 -8.11 -13.66 4.25
CA THR A 211 -8.42 -12.67 5.29
C THR A 211 -8.80 -11.31 4.71
N LYS A 212 -8.50 -11.06 3.43
CA LYS A 212 -8.76 -9.79 2.71
C LYS A 212 -8.16 -8.59 3.43
N LEU A 213 -6.97 -8.75 3.99
CA LEU A 213 -6.28 -7.65 4.66
C LEU A 213 -6.06 -6.50 3.70
N ALA A 214 -6.51 -5.32 4.13
CA ALA A 214 -6.39 -4.11 3.33
C ALA A 214 -4.91 -3.71 3.24
N GLY A 215 -4.47 -3.30 2.05
CA GLY A 215 -3.14 -2.71 1.89
C GLY A 215 -2.02 -3.67 1.51
N ILE A 216 -2.29 -4.93 1.16
CA ILE A 216 -1.28 -5.81 0.54
C ILE A 216 -1.55 -6.04 -0.95
N GLN A 217 -0.46 -6.04 -1.72
CA GLN A 217 -0.42 -6.51 -3.11
C GLN A 217 0.59 -7.65 -3.24
N VAL A 218 0.20 -8.69 -3.96
CA VAL A 218 1.09 -9.79 -4.33
C VAL A 218 1.69 -9.46 -5.69
N LYS A 219 3.02 -9.37 -5.77
CA LYS A 219 3.75 -9.14 -7.01
C LYS A 219 4.54 -10.36 -7.40
N ARG A 220 4.43 -10.75 -8.67
CA ARG A 220 5.27 -11.81 -9.23
C ARG A 220 6.68 -11.29 -9.47
N SER A 221 7.66 -12.04 -9.02
CA SER A 221 9.09 -11.71 -9.10
C SER A 221 9.90 -12.93 -9.54
N PHE A 222 11.18 -12.73 -9.84
CA PHE A 222 12.08 -13.78 -10.30
C PHE A 222 13.41 -13.69 -9.57
N THR A 223 13.76 -14.75 -8.84
CA THR A 223 15.05 -14.88 -8.16
C THR A 223 15.97 -15.79 -8.98
N ARG A 224 17.27 -15.48 -9.02
CA ARG A 224 18.26 -16.32 -9.70
C ARG A 224 18.49 -17.60 -8.92
N ASP A 225 18.36 -18.73 -9.60
CA ASP A 225 18.66 -20.06 -9.08
C ASP A 225 19.99 -20.53 -9.66
N TYR A 226 20.96 -20.86 -8.78
CA TYR A 226 22.33 -21.19 -9.15
C TYR A 226 22.51 -22.71 -9.07
N GLN A 227 22.55 -23.36 -10.23
CA GLN A 227 22.67 -24.82 -10.34
C GLN A 227 24.14 -25.24 -10.43
N THR A 228 24.98 -24.73 -9.52
CA THR A 228 26.41 -25.06 -9.47
C THR A 228 26.72 -25.91 -8.25
N ASN A 229 27.63 -26.88 -8.40
CA ASN A 229 28.04 -27.77 -7.30
C ASN A 229 28.91 -27.08 -6.22
N TYR A 230 29.08 -25.76 -6.30
CA TYR A 230 29.93 -24.96 -5.41
C TYR A 230 29.17 -23.76 -4.80
N ALA A 231 27.84 -23.86 -4.69
CA ALA A 231 27.00 -22.87 -4.05
C ALA A 231 27.20 -22.86 -2.51
#